data_AF-A0A7S3FN45-F1
#
_entry.id   AF-A0A7S3FN45-F1
#
_cell.length_a   1.000
_cell.length_b   1.000
_cell.length_c   1.000
_cell.angle_alpha   90.00
_cell.angle_beta   90.00
_cell.angle_gamma   90.00
#
_symmetry.space_group_name_H-M   'P 1'
#
loop_
_entity.id
_entity.type
_entity.pdbx_description
1 polymer ?
#
loop_
_entity_poly.entity_id
_entity_poly.type
_entity_poly.pdbx_seq_one_letter_code
_entity_poly.pdbx_strand_id
1 'polypeptide(L)'
;LHTSMGLKDPVLRFPQKFGHPGTANCTRHYFTQATDHFTSAMPPLGTMTFQQRYYICGAAYRTHAAGPIFFYVGNEADVTLYVNATGLMWESAAAFGALMV
;
A
#
# COMPACT_ATOMS: atom_id res chain seq x y z
N LEU A 1 -29.87 -15.75 37.80
CA LEU A 1 -30.47 -15.01 36.67
C LEU A 1 -29.94 -13.58 36.71
N HIS A 2 -29.46 -13.09 35.56
CA HIS A 2 -29.06 -11.71 35.24
C HIS A 2 -27.70 -11.18 35.77
N THR A 3 -26.61 -11.42 35.04
CA THR A 3 -25.90 -10.54 34.06
C THR A 3 -25.04 -9.43 34.67
N SER A 4 -23.73 -9.65 34.68
CA SER A 4 -22.72 -8.60 34.72
C SER A 4 -22.68 -7.89 33.36
N MET A 5 -23.00 -6.60 33.34
CA MET A 5 -22.62 -5.71 32.23
C MET A 5 -21.14 -5.37 32.39
N GLY A 6 -20.27 -6.24 31.86
CA GLY A 6 -18.90 -5.86 31.57
C GLY A 6 -18.89 -5.01 30.30
N LEU A 7 -18.53 -3.73 30.42
CA LEU A 7 -18.17 -2.91 29.27
C LEU A 7 -17.04 -3.60 28.51
N LYS A 8 -17.37 -4.15 27.33
CA LYS A 8 -16.38 -4.55 26.34
C LYS A 8 -16.12 -3.34 25.45
N ASP A 9 -15.18 -2.50 25.85
CA ASP A 9 -14.57 -1.53 24.95
C ASP A 9 -13.91 -2.28 23.78
N PRO A 10 -14.27 -2.03 22.51
CA PRO A 10 -13.54 -2.54 21.37
C PRO A 10 -12.45 -1.53 20.97
N VAL A 11 -11.62 -1.11 21.93
CA VAL A 11 -10.43 -0.31 21.63
C VAL A 11 -9.36 -1.29 21.14
N LEU A 12 -9.09 -1.24 19.83
CA LEU A 12 -7.86 -1.65 19.16
C LEU A 12 -7.12 -2.83 19.83
N ARG A 13 -7.59 -4.05 19.58
CA ARG A 13 -6.71 -5.22 19.74
C ARG A 13 -5.70 -5.20 18.59
N PHE A 14 -4.51 -4.65 18.83
CA PHE A 14 -3.35 -4.87 17.96
C PHE A 14 -3.05 -6.37 17.97
N PRO A 15 -3.19 -7.09 16.85
CA PRO A 15 -2.85 -8.51 16.82
C PRO A 15 -1.35 -8.67 17.04
N GLN A 16 -1.02 -9.84 17.58
CA GLN A 16 0.31 -10.26 18.03
C GLN A 16 1.43 -9.91 17.05
N LYS A 17 2.62 -9.63 17.60
CA LYS A 17 3.90 -9.38 16.91
C LYS A 17 4.02 -10.08 15.56
N PHE A 18 3.51 -9.44 14.51
CA PHE A 18 4.00 -9.69 13.16
C PHE A 18 5.42 -9.12 13.13
N GLY A 19 6.37 -9.86 12.57
CA GLY A 19 7.67 -9.26 12.21
C GLY A 19 7.40 -8.00 11.38
N HIS A 20 8.20 -6.96 11.55
CA HIS A 20 8.01 -5.67 10.88
C HIS A 20 7.75 -5.90 9.39
N PRO A 21 6.52 -5.69 8.89
CA PRO A 21 6.19 -5.97 7.51
C PRO A 21 6.95 -4.99 6.62
N GLY A 22 7.41 -5.49 5.48
CA GLY A 22 8.25 -4.73 4.57
C GLY A 22 8.25 -5.33 3.18
N THR A 23 9.28 -5.06 2.40
CA THR A 23 9.37 -5.48 0.99
C THR A 23 9.24 -6.99 0.79
N ALA A 24 9.65 -7.81 1.76
CA ALA A 24 9.48 -9.26 1.74
C ALA A 24 8.01 -9.72 1.74
N ASN A 25 7.09 -8.86 2.18
CA ASN A 25 5.65 -9.11 2.20
C ASN A 25 4.93 -8.56 0.95
N CYS A 26 5.68 -7.99 0.00
CA CYS A 26 5.14 -7.33 -1.17
C CYS A 26 5.69 -7.97 -2.45
N THR A 27 4.98 -7.75 -3.55
CA THR A 27 5.44 -8.12 -4.89
C THR A 27 5.89 -6.87 -5.62
N ARG A 28 7.08 -6.92 -6.26
CA ARG A 28 7.60 -5.82 -7.07
C ARG A 28 7.03 -5.90 -8.47
N HIS A 29 6.55 -4.77 -8.97
CA HIS A 29 6.01 -4.62 -10.31
C HIS A 29 6.62 -3.41 -11.02
N TYR A 30 6.30 -3.27 -12.30
CA TYR A 30 6.67 -2.12 -13.11
C TYR A 30 5.46 -1.66 -13.92
N PHE A 31 5.28 -0.35 -14.03
CA PHE A 31 4.29 0.27 -14.89
C PHE A 31 5.01 1.09 -15.96
N THR A 32 4.63 0.92 -17.22
CA THR A 32 5.20 1.69 -18.32
C THR A 32 4.59 3.08 -18.32
N GLN A 33 5.38 4.10 -17.95
CA GLN A 33 4.96 5.49 -17.97
C GLN A 33 5.52 6.23 -19.19
N ALA A 34 4.76 7.19 -19.70
CA ALA A 34 5.31 8.25 -20.52
C ALA A 34 6.43 9.00 -19.78
N THR A 35 7.49 9.35 -20.48
CA THR A 35 8.60 10.16 -19.93
C THR A 35 8.22 11.62 -19.76
N ASP A 36 7.32 12.13 -20.61
CA ASP A 36 6.83 13.50 -20.60
C ASP A 36 5.30 13.50 -20.72
N HIS A 37 4.63 14.07 -19.71
CA HIS A 37 3.17 14.19 -19.65
C HIS A 37 2.67 15.60 -20.01
N PHE A 38 3.56 16.56 -20.24
CA PHE A 38 3.22 17.97 -20.45
C PHE A 38 3.31 18.38 -21.92
N THR A 39 4.11 17.67 -22.72
CA THR A 39 4.19 17.91 -24.16
C THR A 39 3.10 17.15 -24.90
N SER A 40 2.22 17.87 -25.61
CA SER A 40 1.18 17.26 -26.46
C SER A 40 1.63 16.99 -27.90
N ALA A 41 2.78 17.53 -28.30
CA ALA A 41 3.37 17.28 -29.61
C ALA A 41 4.10 15.93 -29.62
N MET A 42 4.04 15.20 -30.73
CA MET A 42 4.79 13.97 -30.88
C MET A 42 6.30 14.27 -30.77
N PRO A 43 7.07 13.62 -29.88
CA PRO A 43 8.50 13.86 -29.79
C PRO A 43 9.18 13.46 -31.11
N PRO A 44 10.29 14.12 -31.52
CA PRO A 44 11.01 13.79 -32.75
C PRO A 44 11.48 12.32 -32.82
N LEU A 45 11.58 11.65 -31.66
CA LEU A 45 12.02 10.27 -31.50
C LEU A 45 10.85 9.29 -31.22
N GLY A 46 9.60 9.73 -31.35
CA GLY A 46 8.41 8.94 -31.02
C GLY A 46 8.08 8.92 -29.52
N THR A 47 7.17 8.04 -29.11
CA THR A 47 6.74 7.92 -27.70
C THR A 47 7.89 7.43 -26.82
N MET A 48 8.36 8.27 -25.91
CA MET A 48 9.36 7.90 -24.92
C MET A 48 8.69 7.40 -23.63
N THR A 49 9.09 6.22 -23.17
CA THR A 49 8.56 5.61 -21.96
C THR A 49 9.65 5.09 -21.04
N PHE A 50 9.34 4.92 -19.76
CA PHE A 50 10.20 4.25 -18.78
C PHE A 50 9.40 3.31 -17.89
N GLN A 51 10.08 2.36 -17.23
CA GLN A 51 9.48 1.42 -16.29
C GLN A 51 9.48 2.01 -14.88
N GLN A 52 8.36 2.56 -14.43
CA GLN A 52 8.18 3.01 -13.05
C GLN A 52 7.96 1.79 -12.14
N ARG A 53 8.92 1.55 -11.23
CA ARG A 53 8.83 0.48 -10.24
C ARG A 53 7.81 0.82 -9.15
N TYR A 54 6.99 -0.15 -8.75
CA TYR A 54 6.09 -0.04 -7.60
C TYR A 54 5.97 -1.39 -6.87
N TYR A 55 5.35 -1.40 -5.70
CA TYR A 55 5.12 -2.62 -4.92
C TYR A 55 3.62 -2.81 -4.67
N ILE A 56 3.19 -4.08 -4.57
CA ILE A 56 1.84 -4.41 -4.12
C ILE A 56 1.95 -5.29 -2.88
N CYS A 57 1.35 -4.85 -1.77
CA CYS A 57 1.34 -5.58 -0.51
C CYS A 57 -0.11 -5.99 -0.17
N GLY A 58 -0.50 -7.19 -0.60
CA GLY A 58 -1.90 -7.64 -0.65
C GLY A 58 -2.40 -8.47 0.53
N ALA A 59 -1.57 -8.74 1.55
CA ALA A 59 -1.93 -9.66 2.63
C ALA A 59 -3.22 -9.28 3.39
N ALA A 60 -3.54 -7.99 3.46
CA ALA A 60 -4.72 -7.47 4.14
C ALA A 60 -5.93 -7.22 3.21
N TYR A 61 -5.77 -7.37 1.88
CA TYR A 61 -6.75 -6.92 0.92
C TYR A 61 -8.00 -7.81 0.90
N ARG A 62 -9.17 -7.20 1.17
CA ARG A 62 -10.47 -7.89 1.15
C ARG A 62 -11.13 -7.74 -0.23
N THR A 63 -10.85 -8.66 -1.14
CA THR A 63 -11.37 -8.68 -2.53
C THR A 63 -12.91 -8.65 -2.60
N HIS A 64 -13.58 -9.39 -1.72
CA HIS A 64 -15.05 -9.48 -1.69
C HIS A 64 -15.77 -8.22 -1.20
N ALA A 65 -15.04 -7.29 -0.56
CA ALA A 65 -15.61 -6.07 0.01
C ALA A 65 -15.15 -4.80 -0.73
N ALA A 66 -14.43 -4.94 -1.85
CA ALA A 66 -13.80 -3.82 -2.57
C ALA A 66 -13.03 -2.89 -1.62
N GLY A 67 -12.14 -3.46 -0.80
CA GLY A 67 -11.32 -2.69 0.14
C GLY A 67 -10.57 -1.54 -0.53
N PRO A 68 -10.28 -0.44 0.18
CA PRO A 68 -9.65 0.73 -0.41
C PRO A 68 -8.21 0.42 -0.86
N ILE A 69 -7.68 1.27 -1.74
CA ILE A 69 -6.25 1.29 -2.04
C ILE A 69 -5.60 2.36 -1.16
N PHE A 70 -4.61 1.94 -0.38
CA PHE A 70 -3.69 2.85 0.29
C PHE A 70 -2.50 3.06 -0.64
N PHE A 71 -2.42 4.24 -1.26
CA PHE A 71 -1.40 4.56 -2.25
C PHE A 71 -0.34 5.48 -1.66
N TYR A 72 0.90 4.99 -1.53
CA TYR A 72 2.02 5.80 -1.07
C TYR A 72 2.67 6.51 -2.27
N VAL A 73 2.67 7.85 -2.23
CA VAL A 73 3.32 8.65 -3.28
C VAL A 73 4.82 8.72 -2.98
N GLY A 74 5.57 7.81 -3.59
CA GLY A 74 7.03 7.76 -3.47
C GLY A 74 7.71 9.11 -3.73
N ASN A 75 8.80 9.36 -3.01
CA ASN A 75 9.52 10.63 -2.97
C ASN A 75 10.97 10.46 -3.49
N GLU A 76 11.96 11.07 -2.84
CA GLU A 76 13.31 11.30 -3.41
C GLU A 76 14.32 10.15 -3.28
N ALA A 77 13.90 8.97 -2.81
CA ALA A 77 14.80 7.82 -2.60
C ALA A 77 14.23 6.49 -3.12
N ASP A 78 15.00 5.41 -2.95
CA ASP A 78 14.56 4.07 -3.30
C ASP A 78 13.29 3.70 -2.53
N VAL A 79 12.22 3.38 -3.26
CA VAL A 79 10.90 3.06 -2.70
C VAL A 79 10.91 1.97 -1.62
N THR A 80 11.89 1.07 -1.63
CA THR A 80 12.04 0.03 -0.61
C THR A 80 12.28 0.59 0.80
N LEU A 81 12.90 1.76 0.91
CA LEU A 81 13.05 2.48 2.18
C LEU A 81 11.67 2.78 2.78
N TYR A 82 10.74 3.30 1.98
CA TYR A 82 9.42 3.71 2.44
C TYR A 82 8.48 2.53 2.65
N VAL A 83 8.57 1.48 1.83
CA VAL A 83 7.82 0.22 2.09
C VAL A 83 8.17 -0.36 3.46
N ASN A 84 9.45 -0.26 3.88
CA ASN A 84 9.91 -0.78 5.18
C ASN A 84 9.66 0.17 6.36
N ALA A 85 9.38 1.46 6.12
CA ALA A 85 9.30 2.49 7.17
C ALA A 85 7.90 3.08 7.37
N THR A 86 6.93 2.83 6.48
CA THR A 86 5.59 3.46 6.54
C THR A 86 4.64 2.65 7.41
N GLY A 87 4.94 2.59 8.72
CA GLY A 87 4.23 1.74 9.69
C GLY A 87 2.71 1.99 9.76
N LEU A 88 2.28 3.26 9.68
CA LEU A 88 0.85 3.60 9.78
C LEU A 88 -0.01 2.93 8.70
N MET A 89 0.48 2.85 7.46
CA MET A 89 -0.25 2.16 6.38
C MET A 89 -0.36 0.66 6.67
N TRP A 90 0.71 0.02 7.13
CA TRP A 90 0.74 -1.39 7.49
C TRP A 90 -0.23 -1.73 8.63
N GLU A 91 -0.21 -0.94 9.71
CA GLU A 91 -1.08 -1.15 10.87
C GLU A 91 -2.55 -0.92 10.53
N SER A 92 -2.83 0.03 9.63
CA SER A 92 -4.19 0.37 9.22
C SER A 92 -4.76 -0.63 8.20
N ALA A 93 -3.93 -1.20 7.31
CA ALA A 93 -4.40 -1.99 6.17
C ALA A 93 -5.36 -3.12 6.56
N ALA A 94 -5.10 -3.84 7.66
CA ALA A 94 -5.95 -4.93 8.12
C ALA A 94 -7.35 -4.47 8.59
N ALA A 95 -7.42 -3.33 9.27
CA ALA A 95 -8.68 -2.77 9.76
C ALA A 95 -9.58 -2.32 8.59
N PHE A 96 -8.99 -1.69 7.59
CA PHE A 96 -9.69 -1.21 6.39
C PHE A 96 -9.86 -2.28 5.31
N GLY A 97 -9.16 -3.42 5.42
CA GLY A 97 -9.10 -4.42 4.36
C GLY A 97 -8.42 -3.91 3.09
N ALA A 98 -7.43 -3.02 3.24
CA ALA A 98 -6.84 -2.25 2.16
C ALA A 98 -5.79 -3.02 1.37
N LEU A 99 -5.69 -2.71 0.07
CA LEU A 99 -4.52 -3.03 -0.75
C LEU A 99 -3.51 -1.89 -0.62
N MET A 100 -2.26 -2.20 -0.28
CA MET A 100 -1.20 -1.19 -0.30
C MET A 100 -0.47 -1.21 -1.64
N VAL A 101 -0.25 -0.02 -2.19
CA VAL A 101 0.48 0.25 -3.44
C VAL A 101 1.51 1.35 -3.20
#